data_AF-X0V4F8-F1
#
_entry.id   AF-X0V4F8-F1
#
_cell.length_a   1.000
_cell.length_b   1.000
_cell.length_c   1.000
_cell.angle_alpha   90.00
_cell.angle_beta   90.00
_cell.angle_gamma   90.00
#
_symmetry.space_group_name_H-M   'P 1'
#
loop_
_entity.id
_entity.type
_entity.pdbx_description
1 polymer ?
#
loop_
_entity_poly.entity_id
_entity_poly.type
_entity_poly.pdbx_seq_one_letter_code
_entity_poly.pdbx_strand_id
1 'polypeptide(L)' 'SETNFITIDVKKDTKRICEELQKSNVIVRPLTMYGKPTFLRVTTGTPEQNKRFIDAFKKTYQ' A
#
# COMPACT_ATOMS: atom_id res chain seq x y z
N SER A 1 20.71 2.00 -9.73
CA SER A 1 20.11 1.86 -8.41
C SER A 1 18.63 1.59 -8.57
N GLU A 2 18.21 0.32 -8.55
CA GLU A 2 16.80 -0.04 -8.65
C GLU A 2 16.08 0.29 -7.35
N THR A 3 14.97 1.02 -7.46
CA THR A 3 14.14 1.41 -6.33
C THR A 3 13.17 0.26 -6.03
N ASN A 4 13.22 -0.30 -4.81
CA ASN A 4 12.36 -1.41 -4.39
C ASN A 4 10.97 -0.93 -3.95
N PHE A 5 10.38 0.04 -4.64
CA PHE A 5 9.03 0.51 -4.30
C PHE A 5 8.24 0.87 -5.55
N ILE A 6 6.93 0.63 -5.46
CA ILE A 6 5.94 1.02 -6.45
C ILE A 6 5.03 2.08 -5.85
N THR A 7 4.58 3.01 -6.67
CA THR A 7 3.53 3.96 -6.28
C THR A 7 2.26 3.58 -7.01
N ILE A 8 1.18 3.37 -6.26
CA ILE A 8 -0.13 2.99 -6.80
C ILE A 8 -1.16 4.06 -6.44
N ASP A 9 -1.97 4.45 -7.42
CA ASP A 9 -3.14 5.29 -7.19
C ASP A 9 -4.33 4.37 -6.91
N VAL A 10 -4.84 4.40 -5.67
CA VAL A 10 -5.94 3.52 -5.25
C VAL A 10 -7.30 4.20 -5.37
N LYS A 11 -7.34 5.46 -5.84
CA LYS A 11 -8.55 6.30 -6.02
C LYS A 11 -9.49 6.37 -4.81
N LYS A 12 -9.04 5.88 -3.65
CA LYS A 12 -9.72 5.83 -2.36
C LYS A 12 -8.83 6.51 -1.32
N ASP A 13 -9.39 6.78 -0.16
CA ASP A 13 -8.65 7.35 0.95
C ASP A 13 -7.53 6.39 1.40
N THR A 14 -6.29 6.82 1.18
CA THR A 14 -5.11 5.99 1.46
C THR A 14 -4.83 5.84 2.95
N LYS A 15 -5.36 6.73 3.80
CA LYS A 15 -5.22 6.63 5.25
C LYS A 15 -5.97 5.40 5.75
N ARG A 16 -7.22 5.23 5.31
CA ARG A 16 -8.04 4.05 5.66
C ARG A 16 -7.45 2.76 5.11
N ILE A 17 -6.99 2.77 3.86
CA ILE A 17 -6.31 1.60 3.26
C ILE A 17 -5.04 1.26 4.06
N CYS A 18 -4.26 2.26 4.45
CA CYS A 18 -3.03 2.07 5.22
C CYS A 18 -3.30 1.47 6.60
N GLU A 19 -4.34 1.92 7.31
CA GLU A 19 -4.72 1.35 8.62
C GLU A 19 -5.12 -0.13 8.50
N GLU A 20 -5.90 -0.49 7.49
CA GLU A 20 -6.33 -1.88 7.26
C GLU A 20 -5.17 -2.78 6.80
N LEU A 21 -4.27 -2.26 5.95
CA LEU A 21 -3.06 -2.98 5.56
C LEU A 21 -2.12 -3.19 6.76
N GLN A 22 -1.98 -2.20 7.65
CA GLN A 22 -1.20 -2.35 8.88
C GLN A 22 -1.72 -3.48 9.77
N LYS A 23 -3.04 -3.63 9.92
CA LYS A 23 -3.66 -4.78 10.63
C LYS A 23 -3.29 -6.12 10.00
N SER A 24 -3.08 -6.14 8.69
CA SER A 24 -2.65 -7.34 7.94
C SER A 24 -1.14 -7.60 7.96
N ASN A 25 -0.38 -6.87 8.80
CA ASN A 25 1.10 -6.85 8.86
C ASN A 25 1.75 -6.32 7.58
N VAL A 26 1.08 -5.42 6.88
CA VAL A 26 1.56 -4.81 5.63
C VAL A 26 1.69 -3.31 5.85
N ILE A 27 2.93 -2.83 5.98
CA ILE A 27 3.20 -1.42 6.25
C ILE A 27 3.43 -0.70 4.92
N VAL A 28 2.55 0.24 4.60
CA VAL A 28 2.64 1.09 3.41
C VAL A 28 2.72 2.56 3.80
N ARG A 29 3.23 3.41 2.91
CA ARG A 29 3.29 4.86 3.14
C ARG A 29 2.33 5.60 2.23
N PRO A 30 1.31 6.28 2.78
CA PRO A 30 0.46 7.16 1.99
C PRO A 30 1.25 8.41 1.57
N LEU A 31 0.99 8.92 0.35
CA LEU A 31 1.51 10.20 -0.12
C LEU A 31 0.54 11.36 0.18
N THR A 32 -0.33 11.18 1.18
CA THR A 32 -1.25 12.22 1.68
C THR A 32 -0.52 13.51 2.03
N MET A 33 0.70 13.42 2.58
CA MET A 33 1.53 14.58 2.93
C MET A 33 1.99 15.39 1.71
N TYR A 34 1.97 14.80 0.51
CA TYR A 34 2.34 15.46 -0.75
C TYR A 34 1.13 15.98 -1.53
N GLY A 35 -0.04 16.11 -0.88
CA GLY A 35 -1.28 16.53 -1.55
C GLY A 35 -1.88 15.46 -2.47
N LYS A 36 -1.44 14.20 -2.35
CA LYS A 36 -1.95 13.06 -3.12
C LYS A 36 -2.60 12.04 -2.17
N PRO A 37 -3.83 12.31 -1.68
CA PRO A 37 -4.48 11.47 -0.69
C PRO A 37 -4.92 10.10 -1.21
N THR A 38 -4.87 9.88 -2.53
CA THR A 38 -5.20 8.63 -3.21
C THR A 38 -3.98 7.79 -3.61
N PHE A 39 -2.77 8.30 -3.41
CA PHE A 39 -1.53 7.61 -3.79
C PHE A 39 -0.88 6.91 -2.59
N LEU A 40 -0.47 5.66 -2.79
CA LEU A 40 0.26 4.85 -1.84
C LEU A 40 1.60 4.41 -2.41
N ARG A 41 2.64 4.48 -1.59
CA ARG A 41 3.94 3.87 -1.87
C ARG A 41 4.03 2.53 -1.15
N VAL A 42 4.27 1.48 -1.91
CA VAL A 42 4.44 0.12 -1.43
C VAL A 42 5.85 -0.34 -1.76
N THR A 43 6.59 -0.77 -0.75
CA THR A 43 7.92 -1.36 -0.95
C THR A 43 7.75 -2.80 -1.42
N THR A 44 8.31 -3.16 -2.57
CA THR A 44 8.31 -4.53 -3.09
C THR A 44 9.45 -5.30 -2.45
N GLY A 45 9.12 -6.38 -1.74
CA GLY A 45 10.07 -7.24 -1.06
C GLY A 45 10.13 -8.63 -1.69
N THR A 46 10.14 -9.67 -0.84
CA THR A 46 10.06 -11.05 -1.30
C THR A 46 8.71 -11.38 -1.95
N PRO A 47 8.62 -12.42 -2.81
CA PRO A 47 7.35 -12.84 -3.42
C PRO A 47 6.27 -13.16 -2.39
N GLU A 48 6.63 -13.69 -1.21
CA GLU A 48 5.70 -13.94 -0.11
C GLU A 48 5.13 -12.64 0.48
N GLN A 49 5.97 -11.62 0.68
CA GLN A 49 5.53 -10.29 1.13
C GLN A 49 4.59 -9.65 0.11
N ASN A 50 4.92 -9.76 -1.19
CA ASN A 50 4.08 -9.25 -2.26
C ASN A 50 2.71 -9.96 -2.30
N LYS A 51 2.69 -11.28 -2.11
CA LYS A 51 1.44 -12.06 -2.07
C LYS A 51 0.56 -11.66 -0.88
N ARG A 52 1.18 -11.45 0.29
CA ARG A 52 0.47 -10.98 1.49
C ARG A 52 -0.09 -9.57 1.31
N PHE A 53 0.66 -8.67 0.67
CA PHE A 53 0.15 -7.34 0.27
C PHE A 53 -1.09 -7.48 -0.62
N ILE A 54 -1.04 -8.30 -1.67
CA ILE A 54 -2.16 -8.47 -2.60
C ILE A 54 -3.40 -9.04 -1.90
N ASP A 55 -3.24 -10.04 -1.02
CA ASP A 55 -4.35 -10.63 -0.26
C ASP A 55 -5.01 -9.61 0.67
N ALA A 56 -4.19 -8.89 1.43
CA ALA A 56 -4.65 -7.82 2.32
C ALA A 56 -5.34 -6.70 1.53
N PHE A 57 -4.72 -6.26 0.43
CA PHE A 57 -5.26 -5.22 -0.43
C PHE A 57 -6.61 -5.61 -1.03
N LYS A 58 -6.77 -6.86 -1.48
CA LYS A 58 -8.07 -7.37 -1.98
C LYS A 58 -9.15 -7.32 -0.91
N LYS A 59 -8.84 -7.72 0.33
CA LYS A 59 -9.80 -7.67 1.47
C LYS A 59 -10.22 -6.24 1.81
N THR A 60 -9.29 -5.30 1.75
CA THR A 60 -9.56 -3.89 2.07
C THR A 60 -10.24 -3.14 0.92
N TYR A 61 -9.95 -3.51 -0.33
CA TYR A 61 -10.48 -2.81 -1.50
C TYR A 61 -11.91 -3.22 -1.88
N GLN A 62 -12.43 -4.31 -1.29
CA GLN A 62 -13.79 -4.81 -1.49
C GLN A 62 -14.88 -3.77 -1.20
#